data_AF-A0A4Y6L0W7-F1
#
_entry.id   AF-A0A4Y6L0W7-F1
#
_cell.length_a   1.000
_cell.length_b   1.000
_cell.length_c   1.000
_cell.angle_alpha   90.00
_cell.angle_beta   90.00
_cell.angle_gamma   90.00
#
_symmetry.space_group_name_H-M   'P 1'
#
loop_
_entity.id
_entity.type
_entity.pdbx_description
1 polymer ?
#
loop_
_entity_poly.entity_id
_entity_poly.type
_entity_poly.pdbx_seq_one_letter_code
_entity_poly.pdbx_strand_id
1 'polypeptide(L)'
;MDWKKISLYDSASPIMEQLILFHDYSMIIIMSIISIVFFIMMKMIFNNFYSNLITENQLIELVWTFIPTVVLAFIALPSLHLLYIMDELFTPC
;
A
#
# COMPACT_ATOMS: atom_id res chain seq x y z
N MET A 1 19.67 0.85 -21.07
CA MET A 1 19.88 -0.14 -19.99
C MET A 1 20.81 0.50 -18.98
N ASP A 2 20.24 1.32 -18.10
CA ASP A 2 21.05 1.93 -17.05
C ASP A 2 21.07 0.99 -15.87
N TRP A 3 22.27 0.53 -15.52
CA TRP A 3 22.54 -0.47 -14.48
C TRP A 3 22.03 -0.08 -13.07
N LYS A 4 21.47 1.13 -12.90
CA LYS A 4 21.00 1.68 -11.63
C LYS A 4 19.58 2.25 -11.71
N LYS A 5 18.75 1.89 -12.70
CA LYS A 5 17.36 2.37 -12.74
C LYS A 5 16.55 1.68 -11.63
N ILE A 6 16.08 2.48 -10.67
CA ILE A 6 15.26 2.02 -9.53
C ILE A 6 13.77 2.00 -9.92
N SER A 7 13.35 2.89 -10.83
CA SER A 7 12.00 2.94 -11.36
C SER A 7 11.78 1.98 -12.53
N LEU A 8 10.52 1.78 -12.89
CA LEU A 8 10.12 0.97 -14.04
C LEU A 8 10.70 1.52 -15.35
N TYR A 9 10.80 0.66 -16.36
CA TYR A 9 11.14 1.09 -17.73
C TYR A 9 10.02 1.97 -18.30
N ASP A 10 10.38 2.82 -19.25
CA ASP A 10 9.43 3.73 -19.88
C ASP A 10 8.38 2.92 -20.64
N SER A 11 7.14 3.41 -20.69
CA SER A 11 6.03 2.68 -21.28
C SER A 11 6.20 2.53 -22.79
N ALA A 12 6.00 1.29 -23.27
CA ALA A 12 5.95 0.98 -24.70
C ALA A 12 4.51 0.65 -25.17
N SER A 13 3.53 0.64 -24.27
CA SER A 13 2.12 0.38 -24.54
C SER A 13 1.24 1.19 -23.58
N PRO A 14 -0.02 1.51 -23.96
CA PRO A 14 -0.94 2.24 -23.08
C PRO A 14 -1.27 1.47 -21.78
N ILE A 15 -1.25 0.14 -21.81
CA ILE A 15 -1.41 -0.70 -20.62
C ILE A 15 -0.24 -0.50 -19.64
N MET A 16 1.00 -0.44 -20.16
CA MET A 16 2.17 -0.22 -19.33
C MET A 16 2.12 1.15 -18.63
N GLU A 17 1.58 2.17 -19.28
CA GLU A 17 1.37 3.48 -18.65
C GLU A 17 0.36 3.40 -17.48
N GLN A 18 -0.74 2.68 -17.65
CA GLN A 18 -1.71 2.45 -16.56
C GLN A 18 -1.10 1.64 -15.41
N LEU A 19 -0.25 0.66 -15.71
CA LEU A 19 0.48 -0.12 -14.70
C LEU A 19 1.47 0.74 -13.92
N ILE A 20 2.17 1.67 -14.56
CA ILE A 20 3.08 2.61 -13.89
C ILE A 20 2.28 3.54 -12.95
N LEU A 21 1.13 4.06 -13.40
CA LEU A 21 0.25 4.87 -12.56
C LEU A 21 -0.29 4.10 -11.35
N PHE A 22 -0.71 2.85 -11.56
CA PHE A 22 -1.15 1.98 -10.47
C PHE A 22 -0.02 1.67 -9.49
N HIS A 23 1.18 1.39 -10.01
CA HIS A 23 2.38 1.18 -9.20
C HIS A 23 2.63 2.39 -8.28
N ASP A 24 2.70 3.60 -8.84
CA ASP A 24 2.98 4.81 -8.06
C ASP A 24 1.90 5.09 -7.01
N TYR A 25 0.62 4.87 -7.35
CA TYR A 25 -0.48 4.94 -6.40
C TYR A 25 -0.31 3.95 -5.24
N SER A 26 -0.01 2.69 -5.54
CA SER A 26 0.23 1.65 -4.53
C SER A 26 1.42 2.00 -3.64
N MET A 27 2.47 2.58 -4.24
CA MET A 27 3.73 2.86 -3.55
C MET A 27 3.60 4.04 -2.58
N ILE A 28 2.79 5.05 -2.92
CA ILE A 28 2.41 6.12 -2.01
C ILE A 28 1.70 5.56 -0.77
N ILE A 29 0.76 4.63 -0.96
CA ILE A 29 0.03 4.01 0.15
C ILE A 29 0.98 3.19 1.04
N ILE A 30 1.81 2.33 0.45
CA ILE A 30 2.75 1.49 1.20
C ILE A 30 3.75 2.35 1.99
N MET A 31 4.31 3.39 1.37
CA MET A 31 5.24 4.31 2.05
C MET A 31 4.57 5.05 3.20
N SER A 32 3.29 5.43 3.06
CA SER A 32 2.54 6.06 4.15
C SER A 32 2.39 5.12 5.35
N ILE A 33 2.09 3.83 5.13
CA ILE A 33 1.97 2.82 6.20
C ILE A 33 3.31 2.65 6.92
N ILE A 34 4.39 2.47 6.16
CA ILE A 34 5.74 2.30 6.72
C ILE A 34 6.11 3.52 7.56
N SER A 35 5.82 4.73 7.09
CA SER A 35 6.12 5.96 7.82
C SER A 35 5.36 6.06 9.16
N ILE A 36 4.09 5.66 9.20
CA ILE A 36 3.26 5.67 10.41
C ILE A 36 3.78 4.63 11.42
N VAL A 37 4.06 3.42 10.95
CA VAL A 37 4.60 2.34 11.80
C VAL A 37 5.95 2.76 12.38
N PHE A 38 6.84 3.27 11.54
CA PHE A 38 8.15 3.77 11.98
C PHE A 38 8.02 4.89 13.02
N PHE A 39 7.11 5.84 12.80
CA PHE A 39 6.84 6.91 13.75
C PHE A 39 6.35 6.38 15.11
N ILE A 40 5.42 5.42 15.12
CA ILE A 40 4.92 4.79 16.35
C ILE A 40 6.05 4.07 17.08
N MET A 41 6.89 3.31 16.36
CA MET A 41 8.04 2.62 16.94
C MET A 41 9.01 3.61 17.59
N MET A 42 9.36 4.69 16.90
CA MET A 42 10.25 5.72 17.44
C MET A 42 9.66 6.37 18.69
N LYS A 43 8.36 6.69 18.67
CA LYS A 43 7.66 7.25 19.84
C LYS A 43 7.70 6.29 21.03
N MET A 44 7.54 4.98 20.82
CA MET A 44 7.63 3.99 21.89
C MET A 44 9.04 3.93 22.50
N ILE A 45 10.09 4.03 21.68
CA ILE A 45 11.49 4.05 22.16
C ILE A 45 11.78 5.29 23.01
N PHE A 46 11.26 6.46 22.61
CA PHE A 46 11.48 7.71 23.35
C PHE A 46 10.52 7.90 24.54
N ASN A 47 9.56 6.99 24.75
CA ASN A 47 8.59 7.13 25.83
C ASN A 47 9.18 6.65 27.17
N ASN A 48 9.32 7.57 28.13
CA ASN A 48 9.83 7.25 29.46
C ASN A 48 8.75 6.77 30.44
N PHE A 49 7.47 6.80 30.06
CA PHE A 49 6.36 6.37 30.91
C PHE A 49 6.10 4.87 30.76
N TYR A 50 6.07 4.17 31.88
CA TYR A 50 5.78 2.75 31.95
C TYR A 50 4.41 2.50 32.59
N SER A 51 3.54 1.78 31.89
CA SER A 51 2.25 1.33 32.43
C SER A 51 2.07 -0.15 32.12
N ASN A 52 2.02 -0.97 33.18
CA ASN A 52 1.86 -2.43 33.09
C ASN A 52 0.42 -2.92 33.21
N LEU A 53 -0.55 -2.03 33.38
CA LEU A 53 -1.95 -2.38 33.63
C LEU A 53 -2.80 -2.58 32.36
N ILE A 54 -2.18 -2.54 31.17
CA ILE A 54 -2.89 -2.82 29.91
C ILE A 54 -2.74 -4.31 29.62
N THR A 55 -3.72 -5.12 30.02
CA THR A 55 -3.69 -6.57 29.77
C THR A 55 -4.25 -6.91 28.39
N GLU A 56 -5.42 -6.38 28.03
CA GLU A 56 -6.07 -6.56 26.73
C GLU A 56 -7.00 -5.38 26.46
N ASN A 57 -7.08 -4.92 25.21
CA ASN A 57 -8.07 -3.92 24.80
C ASN A 57 -8.61 -4.21 23.40
N GLN A 58 -9.76 -4.88 23.36
CA GLN A 58 -10.46 -5.28 22.13
C GLN A 58 -10.78 -4.10 21.22
N LEU A 59 -11.02 -2.91 21.77
CA LEU A 59 -11.30 -1.72 20.94
C LEU A 59 -10.08 -1.32 20.11
N ILE A 60 -8.86 -1.42 20.67
CA ILE A 60 -7.62 -1.12 19.94
C ILE A 60 -7.38 -2.15 18.84
N GLU A 61 -7.64 -3.43 19.15
CA GLU A 61 -7.53 -4.51 18.17
C GLU A 61 -8.46 -4.34 16.98
N LEU A 62 -9.72 -3.96 17.25
CA LEU A 62 -10.68 -3.69 16.20
C LEU A 62 -10.22 -2.53 15.32
N VAL A 63 -9.75 -1.44 15.92
CA VAL A 63 -9.27 -0.26 15.19
C VAL A 63 -8.07 -0.59 14.28
N TRP A 64 -7.04 -1.25 14.80
CA TRP A 64 -5.87 -1.59 13.99
C TRP A 64 -6.12 -2.72 13.00
N THR A 65 -7.22 -3.47 13.11
CA THR A 65 -7.61 -4.47 12.10
C THR A 65 -8.41 -3.81 10.99
N PHE A 66 -9.35 -2.95 11.37
CA PHE A 66 -10.24 -2.27 10.44
C PHE A 66 -9.49 -1.30 9.52
N ILE A 67 -8.58 -0.49 10.07
CA ILE A 67 -7.84 0.52 9.30
C ILE A 67 -7.05 -0.13 8.13
N PRO A 68 -6.19 -1.15 8.33
CA PRO A 68 -5.48 -1.80 7.24
C PRO A 68 -6.40 -2.48 6.24
N THR A 69 -7.52 -3.05 6.69
CA THR A 69 -8.49 -3.71 5.80
C THR A 69 -9.09 -2.70 4.81
N VAL A 70 -9.45 -1.51 5.30
CA VAL A 70 -9.96 -0.41 4.46
C VAL A 70 -8.88 0.09 3.49
N VAL A 71 -7.64 0.27 3.97
CA VAL A 71 -6.51 0.70 3.11
C VAL A 71 -6.25 -0.31 1.99
N LEU A 72 -6.30 -1.61 2.26
CA LEU A 72 -6.17 -2.67 1.25
C LEU A 72 -7.31 -2.65 0.23
N ALA A 73 -8.55 -2.38 0.66
CA ALA A 73 -9.68 -2.25 -0.25
C ALA A 73 -9.48 -1.11 -1.27
N PHE A 74 -8.87 0.01 -0.85
CA PHE A 74 -8.53 1.11 -1.76
C PHE A 74 -7.47 0.75 -2.81
N ILE A 75 -6.56 -0.18 -2.51
CA ILE A 75 -5.62 -0.72 -3.50
C ILE A 75 -6.33 -1.69 -4.45
N ALA A 76 -7.24 -2.51 -3.93
CA ALA A 76 -7.90 -3.57 -4.69
C ALA A 76 -8.85 -3.04 -5.79
N LEU A 77 -9.54 -1.92 -5.56
CA LEU A 77 -10.48 -1.35 -6.53
C LEU A 77 -9.82 -0.95 -7.87
N PRO A 78 -8.77 -0.09 -7.90
CA PRO A 78 -8.08 0.23 -9.15
C PRO A 78 -7.34 -0.98 -9.74
N SER A 79 -6.86 -1.92 -8.91
CA SER A 79 -6.19 -3.12 -9.42
C SER A 79 -7.14 -4.03 -10.20
N LEU A 80 -8.35 -4.25 -9.69
CA LEU A 80 -9.36 -5.07 -10.38
C LEU A 80 -9.81 -4.42 -11.67
N HIS A 81 -10.06 -3.10 -11.65
CA HIS A 81 -10.42 -2.36 -12.85
C HIS A 81 -9.35 -2.48 -13.95
N LEU A 82 -8.07 -2.36 -13.58
CA LEU A 82 -6.96 -2.51 -14.54
C LEU A 82 -6.90 -3.94 -15.10
N LEU A 83 -7.09 -4.96 -14.25
CA LEU A 83 -7.12 -6.36 -14.68
C LEU A 83 -8.21 -6.62 -15.73
N TYR A 84 -9.42 -6.08 -15.52
CA TYR A 84 -10.50 -6.20 -16.51
C TYR A 84 -10.16 -5.55 -17.85
N ILE A 85 -9.54 -4.36 -17.84
CA ILE A 85 -9.09 -3.69 -19.08
C ILE A 85 -8.05 -4.54 -19.81
N MET A 86 -7.14 -5.20 -19.08
CA MET A 86 -6.15 -6.07 -19.69
C MET A 86 -6.81 -7.27 -20.36
N ASP A 87 -7.74 -7.94 -19.68
CA ASP A 87 -8.41 -9.12 -20.21
C ASP A 87 -9.21 -8.81 -21.49
N GLU A 88 -9.91 -7.68 -21.54
CA GLU A 88 -10.64 -7.23 -22.75
C GLU A 88 -9.74 -7.07 -23.98
N LEU A 89 -8.48 -6.65 -23.78
CA LEU A 89 -7.52 -6.46 -24.86
C LEU A 89 -6.89 -7.79 -25.34
N PHE A 90 -6.78 -8.78 -24.45
CA PHE A 90 -6.20 -10.09 -24.78
C PHE A 90 -7.22 -11.09 -25.33
N THR A 91 -8.51 -10.92 -25.07
CA THR A 91 -9.58 -11.67 -25.73
C THR A 91 -10.36 -10.75 -26.68
N PRO A 92 -9.81 -10.42 -27.87
CA PRO A 92 -10.65 -9.91 -28.93
C PRO A 92 -11.64 -11.03 -29.29
N CYS A 93 -12.93 -10.71 -29.36
CA CYS A 93 -13.85 -11.54 -30.13
C CYS A 93 -13.35 -11.68 -31.58
#